data_AF-A0A3S0VHB0-F1
#
_entry.id   AF-A0A3S0VHB0-F1
#
_cell.length_a   1.000
_cell.length_b   1.000
_cell.length_c   1.000
_cell.angle_alpha   90.00
_cell.angle_beta   90.00
_cell.angle_gamma   90.00
#
_symmetry.space_group_name_H-M   'P 1'
#
loop_
_entity.id
_entity.type
_entity.pdbx_description
1 polymer ?
#
loop_
_entity_poly.entity_id
_entity_poly.type
_entity_poly.pdbx_seq_one_letter_code
_entity_poly.pdbx_strand_id
1 'polypeptide(L)' 'MVNNELLDALRYKNEGTDLDFKIEQYRFAGGNDFEKSEMLKDILAMANAWRDGTGYILLGFKDTDPT' A
#
# COMPACT_ATOMS: atom_id res chain seq x y z
N MET A 1 12.77 10.67 -2.53
CA MET A 1 12.40 10.32 -3.92
C MET A 1 12.30 8.81 -3.97
N VAL A 2 11.20 8.24 -4.45
CA VAL A 2 11.07 6.78 -4.54
C VAL A 2 12.08 6.29 -5.58
N ASN A 3 13.03 5.43 -5.17
CA ASN A 3 14.02 4.82 -6.06
C ASN A 3 13.85 3.29 -6.05
N ASN A 4 14.46 2.60 -7.01
CA ASN A 4 14.34 1.14 -7.13
C ASN A 4 14.83 0.40 -5.88
N GLU A 5 15.85 0.93 -5.21
CA GLU A 5 16.38 0.37 -3.95
C GLU A 5 15.34 0.37 -2.83
N LEU A 6 14.55 1.45 -2.69
CA LEU A 6 13.45 1.53 -1.74
C LEU A 6 12.35 0.53 -2.09
N LEU A 7 12.00 0.40 -3.37
CA LEU A 7 11.01 -0.57 -3.84
C LEU A 7 11.44 -2.00 -3.53
N ASP A 8 12.70 -2.35 -3.77
CA ASP A 8 13.24 -3.68 -3.46
C ASP A 8 13.30 -3.91 -1.95
N ALA A 9 13.74 -2.93 -1.17
CA ALA A 9 13.74 -3.02 0.28
C ALA A 9 12.32 -3.22 0.87
N LEU A 10 11.30 -2.57 0.31
CA LEU A 10 9.90 -2.74 0.71
C LEU A 10 9.35 -4.12 0.31
N ARG A 11 9.75 -4.68 -0.84
CA ARG A 11 9.36 -6.05 -1.23
C ARG A 11 9.94 -7.12 -0.29
N TYR A 12 11.11 -6.88 0.29
CA TYR A 12 11.72 -7.81 1.25
C TYR A 12 11.23 -7.64 2.69
N LYS A 13 10.42 -6.60 2.98
CA LYS A 13 9.73 -6.45 4.26
C LYS A 13 8.41 -7.24 4.23
N ASN A 14 8.09 -7.92 5.32
CA ASN A 14 6.77 -8.51 5.54
C ASN A 14 5.72 -7.42 5.77
N GLU A 15 4.46 -7.73 5.44
CA GLU A 15 3.32 -6.86 5.68
C GLU A 15 3.22 -6.46 7.17
N GLY A 16 2.96 -5.19 7.43
CA GLY A 16 3.06 -4.60 8.77
C GLY A 16 2.27 -3.31 8.91
N THR A 17 2.34 -2.66 10.08
CA THR A 17 1.62 -1.39 10.30
C THR A 17 2.15 -0.23 9.47
N ASP A 18 3.33 -0.37 8.87
CA ASP A 18 4.01 0.60 8.03
C ASP A 18 4.00 0.23 6.53
N LEU A 19 3.51 -0.95 6.16
CA LEU A 19 3.53 -1.47 4.79
C LEU A 19 2.31 -2.35 4.52
N ASP A 20 1.50 -1.95 3.53
CA ASP A 20 0.29 -2.66 3.07
C ASP A 20 0.43 -3.02 1.59
N PHE A 21 0.13 -4.28 1.22
CA PHE A 21 0.22 -4.76 -0.16
C PHE A 21 -1.15 -4.83 -0.82
N LYS A 22 -1.27 -4.26 -2.01
CA LYS A 22 -2.49 -4.35 -2.83
C LYS A 22 -2.16 -4.91 -4.20
N ILE A 23 -2.72 -6.09 -4.49
CA ILE A 23 -2.55 -6.77 -5.77
C ILE A 23 -3.23 -6.00 -6.89
N GLU A 24 -4.44 -5.51 -6.63
CA GLU A 24 -5.23 -4.78 -7.61
C GLU A 24 -4.97 -3.28 -7.52
N GLN A 25 -4.85 -2.63 -8.68
CA GLN A 25 -4.84 -1.18 -8.74
C GLN A 25 -6.25 -0.67 -8.40
N TYR A 26 -6.33 0.35 -7.55
CA TYR A 26 -7.59 1.04 -7.31
C TYR A 26 -8.14 1.60 -8.62
N ARG A 27 -9.43 1.33 -8.89
CA ARG A 27 -10.17 1.97 -9.99
C ARG A 27 -10.52 3.42 -9.62
N PHE A 28 -9.50 4.26 -9.52
CA PHE A 28 -9.68 5.67 -9.23
C PHE A 28 -10.11 6.45 -10.47
N ALA A 29 -9.40 6.27 -11.59
CA ALA A 29 -9.76 6.85 -12.88
C ALA A 29 -10.88 6.02 -13.53
N GLY A 30 -12.01 6.66 -13.86
CA GLY A 30 -13.16 6.00 -14.48
C GLY A 30 -13.99 5.10 -13.55
N GLY A 31 -13.60 4.97 -12.27
CA GLY A 31 -14.39 4.26 -11.27
C GLY A 31 -15.51 5.11 -10.66
N ASN A 32 -16.50 4.43 -10.09
CA ASN A 32 -17.58 5.04 -9.34
C ASN A 32 -17.13 5.48 -7.93
N ASP A 33 -18.00 6.19 -7.21
CA ASP A 33 -17.66 6.75 -5.89
C ASP A 33 -17.33 5.67 -4.86
N PHE A 34 -17.95 4.49 -4.95
CA PHE A 34 -17.64 3.36 -4.08
C PHE A 34 -16.23 2.81 -4.35
N GLU A 35 -15.87 2.58 -5.62
CA GLU A 35 -14.54 2.12 -6.01
C GLU A 35 -13.44 3.11 -5.61
N LYS A 36 -13.71 4.42 -5.70
CA LYS A 36 -12.80 5.47 -5.22
C LYS A 36 -12.70 5.49 -3.69
N SER A 37 -13.80 5.21 -3.00
CA SER A 37 -13.84 5.22 -1.53
C SER A 37 -12.95 4.15 -0.92
N GLU A 38 -12.74 3.02 -1.58
CA GLU A 38 -11.83 1.96 -1.12
C GLU A 38 -10.38 2.45 -1.04
N MET A 39 -9.92 3.22 -2.05
CA MET A 39 -8.59 3.85 -2.00
C MET A 39 -8.48 4.85 -0.85
N LEU A 40 -9.51 5.67 -0.66
CA LEU A 40 -9.54 6.69 0.39
C LEU A 40 -9.52 6.03 1.78
N LYS A 41 -10.28 4.95 1.95
CA LYS A 41 -10.35 4.18 3.18
C LYS A 41 -8.98 3.63 3.58
N ASP A 42 -8.23 3.06 2.64
CA ASP A 42 -6.91 2.50 2.92
C ASP A 42 -5.88 3.62 3.24
N ILE A 43 -5.94 4.75 2.54
CA ILE A 43 -5.13 5.94 2.89
C ILE A 43 -5.45 6.44 4.29
N LEU A 44 -6.73 6.54 4.66
CA LEU A 44 -7.16 7.01 5.99
C LEU A 44 -6.77 6.02 7.08
N ALA A 45 -6.91 4.72 6.84
CA ALA A 45 -6.48 3.68 7.77
C ALA A 45 -4.97 3.79 8.02
N MET A 46 -4.19 3.88 6.94
CA MET A 46 -2.75 4.06 7.01
C MET A 46 -2.41 5.35 7.76
N ALA A 47 -3.04 6.48 7.43
CA ALA A 47 -2.78 7.80 8.02
C ALA A 47 -3.15 7.91 9.52
N ASN A 48 -4.12 7.13 9.99
CA ASN A 48 -4.54 7.11 11.39
C ASN A 48 -3.84 6.04 12.24
N ALA A 49 -3.14 5.08 11.62
CA ALA A 49 -2.38 4.09 12.37
C ALA A 49 -1.21 4.74 13.13
N TRP A 50 -1.01 4.37 14.39
CA TRP A 50 0.15 4.79 15.17
C TRP A 50 1.43 4.26 14.50
N ARG A 51 2.30 5.16 14.05
CA ARG A 51 3.55 4.78 13.38
C ARG A 51 4.67 5.76 13.72
N ASP A 52 5.88 5.24 13.77
CA ASP A 52 7.12 6.01 13.94
C ASP A 52 7.85 6.07 12.59
N GLY A 53 7.22 6.65 11.56
CA GLY A 53 7.80 6.70 10.21
C GLY A 53 6.82 6.90 9.06
N THR A 54 7.36 6.76 7.84
CA THR A 54 6.56 6.83 6.59
C THR A 54 5.88 5.49 6.33
N GLY A 55 4.58 5.51 6.07
CA GLY A 55 3.82 4.33 5.64
C GLY A 55 3.77 4.22 4.12
N TYR A 56 3.79 3.00 3.60
CA TYR A 56 3.76 2.71 2.17
C TYR A 56 2.59 1.79 1.82
N ILE A 57 1.88 2.09 0.73
CA ILE A 57 0.93 1.18 0.08
C ILE A 57 1.56 0.76 -1.24
N LEU A 58 1.88 -0.52 -1.39
CA LEU A 58 2.52 -1.08 -2.59
C LEU A 58 1.45 -1.67 -3.52
N LEU A 59 1.26 -1.04 -4.68
CA LEU A 59 0.28 -1.48 -5.69
C LEU A 59 0.90 -2.41 -6.73
N GLY A 60 0.15 -3.46 -7.12
CA GLY A 60 0.56 -4.42 -8.14
C GLY A 60 1.50 -5.52 -7.63
N PHE A 61 1.64 -5.64 -6.31
CA PHE A 61 2.43 -6.68 -5.67
C PHE A 61 1.50 -7.59 -4.86
N LYS A 62 1.74 -8.89 -4.96
CA LYS A 62 1.19 -9.87 -4.05
C LYS A 62 2.14 -9.99 -2.88
N ASP A 63 1.63 -9.96 -1.66
CA ASP A 63 2.42 -10.24 -0.48
C ASP A 63 3.17 -11.57 -0.69
N THR A 64 4.49 -11.50 -0.60
CA THR A 64 5.36 -12.66 -0.76
C THR A 64 5.64 -13.20 0.62
N ASP A 65 4.66 -13.93 1.17
CA ASP A 65 4.89 -14.76 2.34
C ASP A 65 6.04 -15.73 1.98
N PRO A 66 7.24 -15.61 2.58
CA PRO A 66 8.35 -16.47 2.25
C PRO A 66 8.04 -17.84 2.85
N THR A 67 7.60 -18.78 2.01
CA THR A 67 7.50 -20.20 2.34
C THR A 67 8.84 -20.89 2.19
#